data_AF-A0AAV0DZY6-F1
#
_entry.id   AF-A0AAV0DZY6-F1
#
_cell.length_a   1.000
_cell.length_b   1.000
_cell.length_c   1.000
_cell.angle_alpha   90.00
_cell.angle_beta   90.00
_cell.angle_gamma   90.00
#
_symmetry.space_group_name_H-M   'P 1'
#
loop_
_entity.id
_entity.type
_entity.pdbx_description
1 polymer ?
#
loop_
_entity_poly.entity_id
_entity_poly.type
_entity_poly.pdbx_seq_one_letter_code
_entity_poly.pdbx_strand_id
1 'polypeptide(L)'
;MYMLLEKELKDELMEKDIRTTVRLQIVYGRLNIRSVRSAFEESVGSRLQKFGGSDNKELLQRFTSQFRDEIKIPRGAVIELSREPGYVLQTTIDGKEVGSIQSKALCQSIL
;
A
#
# COMPACT_ATOMS: atom_id res chain seq x y z
N MET A 1 3.59 -1.92 -31.17
CA MET A 1 3.52 -0.46 -30.96
C MET A 1 2.54 -0.10 -29.85
N TYR A 2 1.27 -0.48 -29.92
CA TYR A 2 0.28 -0.22 -28.83
C TYR A 2 0.67 -0.77 -27.44
N MET A 3 1.17 -2.00 -27.34
CA MET A 3 1.59 -2.58 -26.03
C MET A 3 2.80 -1.88 -25.39
N LEU A 4 3.64 -1.19 -26.17
CA LEU A 4 4.80 -0.46 -25.62
C LEU A 4 4.33 0.84 -24.95
N LEU A 5 3.36 1.54 -25.57
CA LEU A 5 2.79 2.78 -25.05
C LEU A 5 2.04 2.58 -23.72
N GLU A 6 1.29 1.48 -23.58
CA GLU A 6 0.60 1.15 -22.32
C GLU A 6 1.57 0.88 -21.17
N LYS A 7 2.68 0.20 -21.48
CA LYS A 7 3.70 -0.11 -20.49
C LYS A 7 4.43 1.16 -20.04
N GLU A 8 4.84 2.01 -20.98
CA GLU A 8 5.47 3.29 -20.68
C GLU A 8 4.56 4.21 -19.85
N LEU A 9 3.27 4.31 -20.21
CA LEU A 9 2.32 5.12 -19.45
C LEU A 9 2.14 4.61 -18.01
N LYS A 10 2.06 3.30 -17.83
CA LYS A 10 1.93 2.68 -16.51
C LYS A 10 3.17 2.91 -15.65
N ASP A 11 4.34 2.73 -16.23
CA ASP A 11 5.62 2.93 -15.54
C ASP A 11 5.79 4.42 -15.17
N GLU A 12 5.44 5.35 -16.06
CA GLU A 12 5.45 6.79 -15.77
C GLU A 12 4.50 7.18 -14.63
N LEU A 13 3.27 6.64 -14.62
CA LEU A 13 2.31 6.90 -13.54
C LEU A 13 2.81 6.38 -12.19
N MET A 14 3.50 5.23 -12.19
CA MET A 14 4.10 4.67 -10.98
C MET A 14 5.34 5.44 -10.54
N GLU A 15 6.14 6.00 -11.45
CA GLU A 15 7.37 6.73 -11.13
C GLU A 15 7.19 8.18 -10.73
N LYS A 16 6.17 8.86 -11.26
CA LYS A 16 5.91 10.28 -11.00
C LYS A 16 5.27 10.47 -9.61
N ASP A 17 5.55 11.62 -9.01
CA ASP A 17 4.95 12.03 -7.73
C ASP A 17 3.53 12.58 -7.95
N ILE A 18 2.64 11.68 -8.39
CA ILE A 18 1.24 11.96 -8.69
C ILE A 18 0.40 11.42 -7.54
N ARG A 19 -0.46 12.28 -6.97
CA ARG A 19 -1.40 11.82 -5.95
C ARG A 19 -2.29 10.72 -6.49
N THR A 20 -2.24 9.57 -5.84
CA THR A 20 -2.98 8.37 -6.22
C THR A 20 -3.50 7.71 -4.97
N THR A 21 -4.77 7.31 -4.97
CA THR A 21 -5.40 6.59 -3.86
C THR A 21 -6.00 5.29 -4.35
N VAL A 22 -5.61 4.18 -3.73
CA VAL A 22 -6.31 2.90 -3.88
C VAL A 22 -7.23 2.72 -2.69
N ARG A 23 -8.51 2.53 -2.97
CA ARG A 23 -9.57 2.31 -1.98
C ARG A 23 -9.99 0.83 -2.00
N LEU A 24 -9.78 0.14 -0.89
CA LEU A 24 -10.20 -1.24 -0.69
C LEU A 24 -11.44 -1.28 0.20
N GLN A 25 -12.54 -1.83 -0.30
CA GLN A 25 -13.75 -2.06 0.51
C GLN A 25 -13.84 -3.53 0.91
N ILE A 26 -13.96 -3.78 2.21
CA ILE A 26 -13.97 -5.13 2.77
C ILE A 26 -15.33 -5.78 2.54
N VAL A 27 -15.35 -6.83 1.73
CA VAL A 27 -16.59 -7.61 1.47
C VAL A 27 -16.71 -8.81 2.40
N TYR A 28 -15.58 -9.38 2.85
CA TYR A 28 -15.55 -10.57 3.69
C TYR A 28 -15.71 -10.25 5.18
N GLY A 29 -16.81 -10.69 5.79
CA GLY A 29 -17.18 -10.30 7.16
C GLY A 29 -16.43 -10.99 8.31
N ARG A 30 -15.52 -11.93 8.01
CA ARG A 30 -14.70 -12.62 9.02
C ARG A 30 -13.22 -12.25 8.93
N LEU A 31 -12.90 -11.21 8.16
CA LEU A 31 -11.54 -10.72 8.05
C LEU A 31 -11.13 -10.12 9.41
N ASN A 32 -9.96 -10.49 9.92
CA ASN A 32 -9.36 -9.84 11.07
C ASN A 32 -8.09 -9.07 10.64
N ILE A 33 -7.64 -8.14 11.47
CA ILE A 33 -6.49 -7.28 11.13
C ILE A 33 -5.20 -8.06 10.93
N ARG A 34 -5.02 -9.21 11.60
CA ARG A 34 -3.84 -10.06 11.40
C ARG A 34 -3.83 -10.68 10.01
N SER A 35 -4.99 -11.10 9.50
CA SER A 35 -5.13 -11.57 8.11
C SER A 35 -4.82 -10.47 7.10
N VAL A 36 -5.29 -9.24 7.35
CA VAL A 36 -4.94 -8.07 6.51
C VAL A 36 -3.42 -7.84 6.53
N ARG A 37 -2.82 -7.84 7.72
CA ARG A 37 -1.38 -7.66 7.92
C ARG A 37 -0.57 -8.71 7.15
N SER A 38 -0.90 -9.99 7.30
CA SER A 38 -0.20 -11.07 6.59
C SER A 38 -0.36 -10.98 5.07
N ALA A 39 -1.56 -10.65 4.57
CA ALA A 39 -1.78 -10.47 3.14
C ALA A 39 -0.97 -9.30 2.57
N PHE A 40 -0.85 -8.21 3.32
CA PHE A 40 0.00 -7.08 2.93
C PHE A 40 1.49 -7.41 3.05
N GLU A 41 1.92 -8.12 4.08
CA GLU A 41 3.31 -8.56 4.24
C GLU A 41 3.78 -9.39 3.04
N GLU A 42 2.96 -10.34 2.61
CA GLU A 42 3.23 -11.18 1.44
C GLU A 42 3.21 -10.37 0.14
N SER A 43 2.11 -9.67 -0.13
CA SER A 43 1.91 -8.97 -1.41
C SER A 43 2.88 -7.80 -1.59
N VAL A 44 3.01 -6.92 -0.60
CA VAL A 44 3.91 -5.77 -0.65
C VAL A 44 5.36 -6.21 -0.54
N GLY A 45 5.67 -7.18 0.33
CA GLY A 45 7.02 -7.73 0.45
C GLY A 45 7.55 -8.30 -0.86
N SER A 46 6.71 -9.03 -1.60
CA SER A 46 7.08 -9.57 -2.92
C SER A 46 7.40 -8.49 -3.96
N ARG A 47 6.73 -7.33 -3.89
CA ARG A 47 6.94 -6.21 -4.81
C ARG A 47 8.13 -5.35 -4.39
N LEU A 48 8.30 -5.11 -3.09
CA LEU A 48 9.49 -4.43 -2.57
C LEU A 48 10.76 -5.20 -2.95
N GLN A 49 10.79 -6.53 -2.84
CA GLN A 49 11.94 -7.32 -3.29
C GLN A 49 12.24 -7.13 -4.79
N LYS A 50 11.21 -6.90 -5.62
CA LYS A 50 11.37 -6.68 -7.07
C LYS A 50 11.83 -5.26 -7.42
N PHE A 51 11.39 -4.25 -6.67
CA PHE A 51 11.53 -2.84 -7.07
C PHE A 51 12.33 -1.96 -6.08
N GLY A 52 12.55 -2.40 -4.84
CA GLY A 52 12.96 -1.57 -3.70
C GLY A 52 14.41 -1.71 -3.21
N GLY A 53 15.22 -2.63 -3.75
CA GLY A 53 16.64 -2.76 -3.37
C GLY A 53 16.90 -3.54 -2.06
N SER A 54 17.98 -3.21 -1.33
CA SER A 54 18.52 -4.08 -0.26
C SER A 54 17.98 -3.84 1.16
N ASP A 55 17.14 -2.82 1.40
CA ASP A 55 16.63 -2.47 2.75
C ASP A 55 15.10 -2.58 2.89
N ASN A 56 14.52 -3.61 2.27
CA ASN A 56 13.08 -3.78 2.19
C ASN A 56 12.43 -4.33 3.46
N LYS A 57 13.20 -5.02 4.32
CA LYS A 57 12.65 -5.73 5.48
C LYS A 57 12.20 -4.77 6.57
N GLU A 58 13.03 -3.77 6.90
CA GLU A 58 12.67 -2.74 7.88
C GLU A 58 11.49 -1.90 7.39
N LEU A 59 11.52 -1.51 6.10
CA LEU A 59 10.44 -0.75 5.48
C LEU A 59 9.10 -1.53 5.50
N LEU A 60 9.13 -2.81 5.14
CA LEU A 60 7.96 -3.68 5.20
C LEU A 60 7.45 -3.83 6.64
N GLN A 61 8.35 -4.02 7.61
CA GLN A 61 7.99 -4.11 9.02
C GLN A 61 7.33 -2.82 9.53
N ARG A 62 7.87 -1.65 9.17
CA ARG A 62 7.29 -0.35 9.52
C ARG A 62 5.88 -0.21 8.94
N PHE A 63 5.69 -0.60 7.68
CA PHE A 63 4.38 -0.58 7.04
C PHE A 63 3.38 -1.51 7.72
N THR A 64 3.72 -2.78 7.94
CA THR A 64 2.81 -3.75 8.56
C THR A 64 2.50 -3.42 10.03
N SER A 65 3.41 -2.70 10.72
CA SER A 65 3.21 -2.25 12.10
C SER A 65 2.09 -1.21 12.28
N GLN A 66 1.72 -0.50 11.21
CA GLN A 66 0.60 0.47 11.22
C GLN A 66 -0.75 -0.22 11.49
N PHE A 67 -0.89 -1.48 11.08
CA PHE A 67 -2.10 -2.27 11.25
C PHE A 67 -2.12 -2.94 12.62
N ARG A 68 -2.35 -2.17 13.69
CA ARG A 68 -2.28 -2.67 15.08
C ARG A 68 -3.41 -3.63 15.44
N ASP A 69 -3.17 -4.49 16.43
CA ASP A 69 -4.09 -5.59 16.81
C ASP A 69 -5.47 -5.08 17.30
N GLU A 70 -5.56 -3.85 17.80
CA GLU A 70 -6.80 -3.21 18.24
C GLU A 70 -7.74 -2.78 17.09
N ILE A 71 -7.25 -2.72 15.86
CA ILE A 71 -8.04 -2.27 14.70
C ILE A 71 -9.03 -3.36 14.30
N LYS A 72 -10.31 -2.99 14.22
CA LYS A 72 -11.38 -3.87 13.73
C LYS A 72 -11.61 -3.64 12.25
N ILE A 73 -11.78 -4.73 11.50
CA ILE A 73 -12.02 -4.72 10.05
C ILE A 73 -13.34 -5.43 9.74
N PRO A 74 -14.50 -4.82 10.05
CA PRO A 74 -15.79 -5.40 9.73
C PRO A 74 -16.06 -5.40 8.21
N ARG A 75 -17.07 -6.16 7.78
CA ARG A 75 -17.63 -6.01 6.43
C ARG A 75 -18.06 -4.57 6.22
N GLY A 76 -17.71 -4.00 5.07
CA GLY A 76 -17.99 -2.61 4.71
C GLY A 76 -16.89 -1.64 5.11
N ALA A 77 -15.92 -2.05 5.95
CA ALA A 77 -14.77 -1.22 6.26
C ALA A 77 -14.01 -0.82 4.99
N VAL A 78 -13.43 0.37 5.01
CA VAL A 78 -12.69 0.94 3.89
C VAL A 78 -11.25 1.17 4.32
N ILE A 79 -10.30 0.60 3.58
CA ILE A 79 -8.88 0.89 3.72
C ILE A 79 -8.48 1.75 2.52
N GLU A 80 -7.84 2.89 2.74
CA GLU A 80 -7.28 3.71 1.67
C GLU A 80 -5.76 3.78 1.81
N LEU A 81 -5.08 3.56 0.69
CA LEU A 81 -3.64 3.70 0.56
C LEU A 81 -3.39 4.84 -0.42
N SER A 82 -2.92 5.98 0.09
CA SER A 82 -2.74 7.22 -0.68
C SER A 82 -1.27 7.56 -0.80
N ARG A 83 -0.81 7.85 -2.02
CA ARG A 83 0.45 8.56 -2.26
C ARG A 83 0.19 10.04 -2.13
N GLU A 84 0.65 10.63 -1.04
CA GLU A 84 0.71 12.06 -0.82
C GLU A 84 2.04 12.64 -1.38
N PRO A 85 2.12 13.96 -1.61
CA PRO A 85 3.30 14.60 -2.19
C PRO A 85 4.58 14.28 -1.42
N GLY A 86 5.69 14.11 -2.14
CA GLY A 86 6.96 13.70 -1.55
C GLY A 86 7.05 12.19 -1.30
N TYR A 87 6.26 11.39 -2.03
CA TYR A 87 6.17 9.93 -1.88
C TYR A 87 5.86 9.47 -0.46
N VAL A 88 4.88 10.12 0.16
CA VAL A 88 4.37 9.72 1.48
C VAL A 88 3.20 8.78 1.29
N LEU A 89 3.36 7.51 1.66
CA LEU A 89 2.23 6.59 1.72
C LEU A 89 1.45 6.83 3.01
N GLN A 90 0.25 7.36 2.90
CA GLN A 90 -0.71 7.50 3.98
C GLN A 90 -1.72 6.35 3.95
N THR A 91 -1.94 5.71 5.10
CA THR A 91 -2.94 4.65 5.27
C THR A 91 -4.09 5.19 6.11
N THR A 92 -5.32 5.10 5.60
CA THR A 92 -6.54 5.37 6.38
C THR A 92 -7.41 4.13 6.47
N ILE A 93 -8.14 4.01 7.58
CA ILE A 93 -9.17 2.99 7.78
C ILE A 93 -10.43 3.68 8.28
N ASP A 94 -11.52 3.53 7.52
CA ASP A 94 -12.80 4.24 7.72
C ASP A 94 -12.60 5.77 7.90
N GLY A 95 -11.71 6.34 7.07
CA GLY A 95 -11.38 7.76 7.06
C GLY A 95 -10.47 8.22 8.19
N LYS A 96 -10.03 7.34 9.11
CA LYS A 96 -9.07 7.67 10.16
C LYS A 96 -7.66 7.28 9.74
N GLU A 97 -6.72 8.20 9.86
CA GLU A 97 -5.31 7.90 9.62
C GLU A 97 -4.80 6.89 10.66
N VAL A 98 -4.17 5.82 10.17
CA VAL A 98 -3.50 4.81 11.01
C VAL A 98 -1.98 4.89 10.91
N GLY A 99 -1.48 5.60 9.91
CA GLY A 99 -0.10 6.06 9.85
C GLY A 99 0.34 6.52 8.46
N SER A 100 1.53 7.09 8.41
CA SER A 100 2.20 7.55 7.18
C SER A 100 3.66 7.08 7.12
N ILE A 101 4.14 6.73 5.93
CA ILE A 101 5.55 6.40 5.69
C ILE A 101 6.05 7.11 4.43
N GLN A 102 7.08 7.93 4.57
CA GLN A 102 7.77 8.51 3.43
C GLN A 102 8.70 7.46 2.80
N SER A 103 8.35 6.98 1.60
CA SER A 103 9.18 6.06 0.82
C SER A 103 8.65 5.93 -0.61
N LYS A 104 9.49 6.30 -1.59
CA LYS A 104 9.21 6.09 -3.01
C LYS A 104 9.06 4.61 -3.35
N ALA A 105 9.95 3.76 -2.84
CA ALA A 105 9.91 2.32 -3.08
C ALA A 105 8.62 1.67 -2.56
N LEU A 106 8.12 2.13 -1.39
CA LEU A 106 6.86 1.64 -0.84
C LEU A 106 5.67 2.10 -1.68
N CYS A 107 5.65 3.38 -2.08
CA CYS A 107 4.61 3.93 -2.95
C CYS A 107 4.52 3.19 -4.29
N GLN A 108 5.64 2.85 -4.91
CA GLN A 108 5.71 2.10 -6.17
C GLN A 108 5.34 0.62 -5.99
N SER A 109 5.61 0.05 -4.82
CA SER A 109 5.25 -1.34 -4.55
C SER A 109 3.75 -1.52 -4.37
N ILE A 110 3.03 -0.49 -3.94
CA ILE A 110 1.59 -0.57 -3.66
C ILE A 110 0.73 -0.05 -4.82
N LEU A 111 1.12 1.08 -5.42
CA LEU A 111 0.32 1.85 -6.38
C LEU A 111 0.97 1.83 -7.77
#